data_AF-A0A218UVH1-F1
#
_entry.id   AF-A0A218UVH1-F1
#
_cell.length_a   1.000
_cell.length_b   1.000
_cell.length_c   1.000
_cell.angle_alpha   90.00
_cell.angle_beta   90.00
_cell.angle_gamma   90.00
#
_symmetry.space_group_name_H-M   'P 1'
#
loop_
_entity.id
_entity.type
_entity.pdbx_description
1 polymer ?
#
loop_
_entity_poly.entity_id
_entity_poly.type
_entity_poly.pdbx_seq_one_letter_code
_entity_poly.pdbx_strand_id
1 'polypeptide(L)'
;MPAATGPAAPAAQEALEIAGRIIDRQIQDDRCYPDLSELLAVPAPGSPTVSGMSDMDYPLQGPGLLSIPNLPEISSVRRVPLPPELVEQFGHMQCNCMMGVFPEISRAWLTIDSDIFMWNYEDGGDLAYFDGLSETIIAVGLVKPKAGIFQPHVRHLLVLATPVDIVILGLHCSNIQSGTGSLNDSMSGGMQLLPDPLYSLPTDNTYILAITSTDNGRIFLAGKDGCLYEVAYQAEAGWFSQRCRKINHSKSALSFLIPSLLQFTFSEDGKY
;
A
#
# COMPACT_ATOMS: atom_id res chain seq x y z
N MET A 1 58.60 43.72 24.06
CA MET A 1 58.08 42.79 25.07
C MET A 1 57.15 41.81 24.39
N PRO A 2 57.38 40.48 24.48
CA PRO A 2 56.47 39.47 23.93
C PRO A 2 55.40 39.12 24.98
N ALA A 3 54.12 39.16 24.63
CA ALA A 3 53.04 38.71 25.49
C ALA A 3 52.31 37.52 24.84
N ALA A 4 52.73 36.34 25.32
CA ALA A 4 52.08 35.03 25.38
C ALA A 4 50.80 34.77 24.56
N THR A 5 50.92 33.92 23.54
CA THR A 5 49.85 33.03 23.10
C THR A 5 49.68 31.88 24.11
N GLY A 6 48.71 32.00 25.02
CA GLY A 6 48.31 30.98 26.01
C GLY A 6 47.18 30.04 25.54
N PRO A 7 46.83 28.98 26.29
CA PRO A 7 46.39 27.67 25.80
C PRO A 7 44.87 27.58 25.56
N ALA A 8 44.35 28.16 24.48
CA ALA A 8 42.92 28.06 24.17
C ALA A 8 42.50 26.71 23.52
N ALA A 9 43.43 25.98 22.91
CA ALA A 9 43.16 24.72 22.22
C ALA A 9 42.68 23.56 23.12
N PRO A 10 43.26 23.27 24.32
CA PRO A 10 42.82 22.15 25.14
C PRO A 10 41.43 22.35 25.76
N ALA A 11 41.07 23.58 26.14
CA ALA A 11 39.74 23.89 26.67
C ALA A 11 38.63 23.75 25.61
N ALA A 12 38.93 24.09 24.36
CA ALA A 12 38.01 23.88 23.24
C ALA A 12 37.82 22.39 22.94
N GLN A 13 38.89 21.58 23.03
CA GLN A 13 38.82 20.13 22.84
C GLN A 13 38.01 19.44 23.96
N GLU A 14 38.23 19.84 25.22
CA GLU A 14 37.45 19.35 26.36
C GLU A 14 35.96 19.72 26.24
N ALA A 15 35.65 20.95 25.82
CA ALA A 15 34.27 21.36 25.58
C ALA A 15 33.59 20.53 24.48
N LEU A 16 34.31 20.18 23.41
CA LEU A 16 33.80 19.31 22.34
C LEU A 16 33.56 17.88 22.84
N GLU A 17 34.46 17.33 23.65
CA GLU A 17 34.27 16.01 24.25
C GLU A 17 33.06 15.97 25.20
N ILE A 18 32.87 17.02 26.00
CA ILE A 18 31.69 17.15 26.87
C ILE A 18 30.41 17.23 26.03
N ALA A 19 30.40 18.04 24.97
CA ALA A 19 29.25 18.13 24.06
C ALA A 19 28.93 16.78 23.41
N GLY A 20 29.95 16.03 22.98
CA GLY A 20 29.79 14.67 22.45
C GLY A 20 29.14 13.72 23.45
N ARG A 21 29.63 13.70 24.71
CA ARG A 21 29.04 12.87 25.77
C ARG A 21 27.59 13.24 26.07
N ILE A 22 27.22 14.52 25.99
CA ILE A 22 25.84 14.96 26.17
C ILE A 22 24.96 14.44 25.04
N ILE A 23 25.40 14.57 23.78
CA ILE A 23 24.65 14.06 22.61
C ILE A 23 24.47 12.55 22.69
N ASP A 24 25.55 11.81 22.99
CA ASP A 24 25.49 10.35 23.11
C ASP A 24 24.50 9.91 24.20
N ARG A 25 24.47 10.63 25.32
CA ARG A 25 23.49 10.40 26.38
C ARG A 25 22.07 10.65 25.90
N GLN A 26 21.79 11.76 25.21
CA GLN A 26 20.44 12.05 24.71
C GLN A 26 19.99 11.01 23.66
N ILE A 27 20.87 10.58 22.76
CA ILE A 27 20.57 9.50 21.80
C ILE A 27 20.27 8.19 22.54
N GLN A 28 21.01 7.89 23.61
CA GLN A 28 20.77 6.71 24.41
C GLN A 28 19.42 6.79 25.15
N ASP A 29 19.09 7.95 25.71
CA ASP A 29 17.81 8.20 26.38
C ASP A 29 16.64 8.08 25.38
N ASP A 30 16.77 8.65 24.16
CA ASP A 30 15.79 8.51 23.07
C ASP A 30 15.60 7.04 22.62
N ARG A 31 16.69 6.26 22.56
CA ARG A 31 16.63 4.83 22.24
C ARG A 31 15.98 3.99 23.34
N CYS A 32 16.00 4.47 24.58
CA CYS A 32 15.36 3.82 25.72
C CYS A 32 13.89 4.25 25.88
N TYR A 33 13.34 5.00 24.91
CA TYR A 33 11.92 5.32 24.92
C TYR A 33 11.08 4.03 24.92
N PRO A 34 10.07 3.91 25.80
CA PRO A 34 9.26 2.70 25.92
C PRO A 34 8.62 2.28 24.61
N ASP A 35 8.51 0.97 24.38
CA ASP A 35 7.80 0.45 23.21
C ASP A 35 6.30 0.78 23.28
N LEU A 36 5.63 0.85 22.13
CA LEU A 36 4.20 1.12 22.06
C LEU A 36 3.38 0.11 22.87
N SER A 37 3.80 -1.16 22.88
CA SER A 37 3.11 -2.19 23.68
C SER A 37 3.18 -1.92 25.19
N GLU A 38 4.29 -1.36 25.67
CA GLU A 38 4.49 -0.95 27.06
C GLU A 38 3.67 0.30 27.38
N LEU A 39 3.64 1.28 26.47
CA LEU A 39 2.82 2.48 26.61
C LEU A 39 1.31 2.19 26.63
N LEU A 40 0.88 1.20 25.84
CA LEU A 40 -0.50 0.73 25.82
C LEU A 40 -0.85 -0.20 27.00
N ALA A 41 0.14 -0.51 27.86
CA ALA A 41 0.00 -1.41 29.00
C ALA A 41 -0.68 -2.75 28.64
N VAL A 42 -0.31 -3.34 27.49
CA VAL A 42 -0.93 -4.59 27.00
C VAL A 42 -0.62 -5.71 28.00
N PRO A 43 -1.62 -6.23 28.75
CA PRO A 43 -1.34 -7.10 29.90
C PRO A 43 -0.88 -8.51 29.49
N ALA A 44 -1.24 -8.96 28.28
CA ALA A 44 -0.73 -10.17 27.65
C ALA A 44 -1.05 -10.18 26.14
N PRO A 45 -0.30 -10.94 25.30
CA PRO A 45 -0.69 -11.17 23.91
C PRO A 45 -2.10 -11.74 23.81
N GLY A 46 -3.00 -11.05 23.11
CA GLY A 46 -4.40 -11.47 22.93
C GLY A 46 -5.37 -11.01 24.02
N SER A 47 -4.92 -10.26 25.03
CA SER A 47 -5.83 -9.58 25.95
C SER A 47 -6.37 -8.27 25.34
N PRO A 48 -7.65 -7.93 25.57
CA PRO A 48 -8.19 -6.67 25.09
C PRO A 48 -7.51 -5.48 25.77
N THR A 49 -7.11 -4.50 24.98
CA THR A 49 -6.62 -3.21 25.46
C THR A 49 -7.75 -2.20 25.45
N VAL A 50 -7.78 -1.29 26.42
CA VAL A 50 -8.73 -0.17 26.43
C VAL A 50 -7.94 1.11 26.20
N SER A 51 -8.20 1.79 25.09
CA SER A 51 -7.70 3.13 24.84
C SER A 51 -8.64 4.12 25.52
N GLY A 52 -8.13 4.92 26.46
CA GLY A 52 -8.84 6.01 27.13
C GLY A 52 -10.12 5.60 27.87
N MET A 53 -10.19 5.81 29.19
CA MET A 53 -11.43 5.56 29.96
C MET A 53 -12.17 6.86 30.32
N SER A 54 -11.60 8.01 29.99
CA SER A 54 -12.15 9.31 30.34
C SER A 54 -12.50 10.15 29.12
N ASP A 55 -13.51 11.01 29.26
CA ASP A 55 -13.87 12.00 28.24
C ASP A 55 -12.71 12.96 27.91
N MET A 56 -11.70 13.04 28.78
CA MET A 56 -10.48 13.83 28.56
C MET A 56 -9.50 13.14 27.62
N ASP A 57 -9.60 11.82 27.45
CA ASP A 57 -8.80 11.04 26.48
C ASP A 57 -9.39 11.16 25.06
N TYR A 58 -10.68 11.49 24.95
CA TYR A 58 -11.41 11.72 23.71
C TYR A 58 -12.20 13.03 23.72
N PRO A 59 -11.54 14.19 23.86
CA PRO A 59 -12.23 15.45 23.93
C PRO A 59 -12.99 15.70 22.64
N LEU A 60 -14.32 15.73 22.73
CA LEU A 60 -15.19 15.98 21.59
C LEU A 60 -14.93 17.39 21.05
N GLN A 61 -14.40 17.48 19.83
CA GLN A 61 -14.21 18.75 19.13
C GLN A 61 -15.40 19.01 18.20
N GLY A 62 -16.09 20.13 18.41
CA GLY A 62 -17.23 20.53 17.59
C GLY A 62 -17.54 22.02 17.74
N PRO A 63 -18.33 22.61 16.83
CA PRO A 63 -18.74 24.01 16.94
C PRO A 63 -19.46 24.26 18.28
N GLY A 64 -18.87 25.08 19.16
CA GLY A 64 -19.43 25.41 20.47
C GLY A 64 -18.92 24.60 21.66
N LEU A 65 -17.96 23.69 21.47
CA LEU A 65 -17.28 22.95 22.56
C LEU A 65 -15.91 23.56 22.87
N LEU A 66 -15.37 23.26 24.07
CA LEU A 66 -14.06 23.72 24.51
C LEU A 66 -12.97 23.17 23.57
N SER A 67 -12.40 24.06 22.74
CA SER A 67 -11.19 23.74 21.99
C SER A 67 -10.01 23.76 22.96
N ILE A 68 -9.41 22.60 23.23
CA ILE A 68 -8.16 22.53 23.99
C ILE A 68 -7.04 22.95 23.02
N PRO A 69 -6.43 24.13 23.21
CA PRO A 69 -5.32 24.56 22.36
C PRO A 69 -4.16 23.56 22.53
N ASN A 70 -3.59 23.07 21.42
CA ASN A 70 -2.54 22.04 21.29
C ASN A 70 -2.99 20.58 21.18
N LEU A 71 -4.29 20.31 21.01
CA LEU A 71 -4.78 18.93 20.91
C LEU A 71 -5.05 18.34 19.50
N PRO A 72 -5.17 19.10 18.38
CA PRO A 72 -5.41 18.45 17.11
C PRO A 72 -4.11 17.80 16.61
N GLU A 73 -3.96 16.49 16.85
CA GLU A 73 -2.87 15.67 16.31
C GLU A 73 -2.90 15.63 14.76
N ILE A 74 -4.09 15.83 14.19
CA ILE A 74 -4.33 15.85 12.75
C ILE A 74 -5.03 17.15 12.38
N SER A 75 -4.62 17.75 11.26
CA SER A 75 -5.30 18.91 10.67
C SER A 75 -5.47 18.73 9.16
N SER A 76 -6.54 19.29 8.61
CA SER A 76 -6.81 19.26 7.17
C SER A 76 -5.89 20.26 6.46
N VAL A 77 -4.79 19.77 5.89
CA VAL A 77 -3.83 20.61 5.16
C VAL A 77 -4.29 20.94 3.75
N ARG A 78 -4.85 19.95 3.03
CA ARG A 78 -5.25 20.10 1.62
C ARG A 78 -6.48 19.27 1.32
N ARG A 79 -7.31 19.75 0.38
CA ARG A 79 -8.42 19.01 -0.23
C ARG A 79 -8.30 19.11 -1.74
N VAL A 80 -8.25 17.97 -2.40
CA VAL A 80 -8.16 17.87 -3.86
C VAL A 80 -9.46 17.24 -4.35
N PRO A 81 -10.25 17.92 -5.19
CA PRO A 81 -11.47 17.34 -5.75
C PRO A 81 -11.13 16.23 -6.74
N LEU A 82 -12.13 15.41 -7.10
CA LEU A 82 -12.00 14.49 -8.23
C LEU A 82 -11.69 15.28 -9.51
N PRO A 83 -10.80 14.77 -10.38
CA PRO A 83 -10.57 15.36 -11.69
C PRO A 83 -11.90 15.55 -12.45
N PRO A 84 -12.16 16.74 -13.02
CA PRO A 84 -13.43 17.03 -13.69
C PRO A 84 -13.71 16.07 -14.86
N GLU A 85 -12.66 15.55 -15.50
CA GLU A 85 -12.74 14.56 -16.57
C GLU A 85 -13.45 13.27 -16.13
N LEU A 86 -13.36 12.91 -14.84
CA LEU A 86 -14.02 11.73 -14.27
C LEU A 86 -15.49 11.98 -13.97
N VAL A 87 -15.88 13.23 -13.70
CA VAL A 87 -17.28 13.59 -13.38
C VAL A 87 -18.20 13.23 -14.54
N GLU A 88 -17.75 13.42 -15.78
CA GLU A 88 -18.49 13.05 -16.97
C GLU A 88 -18.65 11.53 -17.11
N GLN A 89 -17.64 10.74 -16.69
CA GLN A 89 -17.66 9.28 -16.79
C GLN A 89 -18.71 8.64 -15.87
N PHE A 90 -19.02 9.25 -14.73
CA PHE A 90 -20.09 8.77 -13.85
C PHE A 90 -21.47 8.76 -14.53
N GLY A 91 -21.70 9.62 -15.53
CA GLY A 91 -22.94 9.63 -16.30
C GLY A 91 -23.16 8.36 -17.13
N HIS A 92 -22.09 7.59 -17.40
CA HIS A 92 -22.12 6.37 -18.20
C HIS A 92 -22.06 5.07 -17.36
N MET A 93 -21.90 5.18 -16.04
CA MET A 93 -21.80 4.05 -15.14
C MET A 93 -23.05 3.16 -15.19
N GLN A 94 -22.86 1.86 -15.39
CA GLN A 94 -23.95 0.88 -15.48
C GLN A 94 -24.13 0.05 -14.22
N CYS A 95 -23.06 -0.44 -13.59
CA CYS A 95 -23.18 -1.49 -12.58
C CYS A 95 -22.29 -1.31 -11.35
N ASN A 96 -20.98 -1.07 -11.53
CA ASN A 96 -20.03 -1.11 -10.42
C ASN A 96 -19.07 0.09 -10.41
N CYS A 97 -18.75 0.56 -9.21
CA CYS A 97 -17.78 1.62 -8.98
C CYS A 97 -17.00 1.34 -7.70
N MET A 98 -15.67 1.31 -7.81
CA MET A 98 -14.75 1.13 -6.69
C MET A 98 -13.70 2.22 -6.75
N MET A 99 -13.18 2.60 -5.59
CA MET A 99 -12.11 3.59 -5.50
C MET A 99 -11.13 3.22 -4.41
N GLY A 100 -9.92 3.76 -4.51
CA GLY A 100 -8.91 3.61 -3.49
C GLY A 100 -7.70 4.48 -3.76
N VAL A 101 -6.67 4.27 -2.96
CA VAL A 101 -5.39 4.96 -3.09
C VAL A 101 -4.25 3.96 -3.10
N PHE A 102 -3.21 4.31 -3.82
CA PHE A 102 -1.90 3.68 -3.82
C PHE A 102 -0.86 4.70 -3.37
N PRO A 103 -0.65 4.82 -2.04
CA PRO A 103 0.28 5.79 -1.47
C PRO A 103 1.72 5.61 -1.99
N GLU A 104 2.12 4.37 -2.31
CA GLU A 104 3.47 4.02 -2.77
C GLU A 104 3.85 4.72 -4.09
N ILE A 105 2.86 5.09 -4.89
CA ILE A 105 3.04 5.79 -6.17
C ILE A 105 2.33 7.14 -6.20
N SER A 106 1.81 7.60 -5.05
CA SER A 106 1.02 8.83 -4.93
C SER A 106 -0.14 8.89 -5.93
N ARG A 107 -0.91 7.81 -6.06
CA ARG A 107 -2.07 7.75 -6.98
C ARG A 107 -3.36 7.41 -6.26
N ALA A 108 -4.44 8.10 -6.60
CA ALA A 108 -5.78 7.62 -6.37
C ALA A 108 -6.24 6.86 -7.61
N TRP A 109 -7.19 5.94 -7.42
CA TRP A 109 -7.78 5.18 -8.51
C TRP A 109 -9.29 5.06 -8.36
N LEU A 110 -9.95 4.92 -9.50
CA LEU A 110 -11.39 4.76 -9.63
C LEU A 110 -11.66 3.74 -10.73
N THR A 111 -12.52 2.76 -10.49
CA THR A 111 -13.03 1.88 -11.54
C THR A 111 -14.47 2.26 -11.85
N ILE A 112 -14.84 2.28 -13.13
CA ILE A 112 -16.22 2.39 -13.59
C ILE A 112 -16.44 1.22 -14.54
N ASP A 113 -17.23 0.26 -14.09
CA ASP A 113 -17.46 -1.00 -14.81
C ASP A 113 -16.15 -1.69 -15.23
N SER A 114 -15.78 -1.68 -16.50
CA SER A 114 -14.56 -2.32 -17.04
C SER A 114 -13.32 -1.44 -17.01
N ASP A 115 -13.48 -0.14 -16.76
CA ASP A 115 -12.43 0.85 -16.98
C ASP A 115 -11.82 1.25 -15.64
N ILE A 116 -10.52 1.50 -15.62
CA ILE A 116 -9.82 2.04 -14.45
C ILE A 116 -9.13 3.35 -14.79
N PHE A 117 -9.29 4.31 -13.90
CA PHE A 117 -8.69 5.64 -13.94
C PHE A 117 -7.75 5.79 -12.75
N MET A 118 -6.61 6.44 -12.96
CA MET A 118 -5.61 6.70 -11.93
C MET A 118 -5.05 8.10 -12.09
N TRP A 119 -4.96 8.86 -11.00
CA TRP A 119 -4.45 10.24 -11.03
C TRP A 119 -3.63 10.54 -9.78
N ASN A 120 -2.79 11.57 -9.85
CA ASN A 120 -2.04 12.04 -8.69
C ASN A 120 -2.99 12.67 -7.67
N TYR A 121 -3.14 12.06 -6.50
CA TYR A 121 -4.04 12.60 -5.47
C TYR A 121 -3.50 13.87 -4.80
N GLU A 122 -2.21 14.19 -5.00
CA GLU A 122 -1.61 15.41 -4.44
C GLU A 122 -2.13 16.64 -5.15
N ASP A 123 -2.29 16.63 -6.48
CA ASP A 123 -2.67 17.81 -7.27
C ASP A 123 -3.85 17.61 -8.22
N GLY A 124 -4.32 16.38 -8.40
CA GLY A 124 -5.39 16.03 -9.35
C GLY A 124 -4.89 15.82 -10.79
N GLY A 125 -3.59 15.97 -11.04
CA GLY A 125 -2.98 15.84 -12.37
C GLY A 125 -2.58 14.40 -12.73
N ASP A 126 -1.89 14.26 -13.86
CA ASP A 126 -1.36 12.97 -14.36
C ASP A 126 -2.44 11.86 -14.43
N LEU A 127 -3.61 12.21 -14.95
CA LEU A 127 -4.70 11.27 -15.16
C LEU A 127 -4.33 10.29 -16.29
N ALA A 128 -4.26 9.01 -15.94
CA ALA A 128 -4.16 7.89 -16.87
C ALA A 128 -5.38 6.99 -16.73
N TYR A 129 -5.70 6.26 -17.79
CA TYR A 129 -6.80 5.30 -17.78
C TYR A 129 -6.44 4.03 -18.54
N PHE A 130 -7.26 3.00 -18.33
CA PHE A 130 -7.22 1.74 -19.06
C PHE A 130 -8.63 1.24 -19.29
N ASP A 131 -8.95 1.01 -20.56
CA ASP A 131 -10.24 0.58 -21.10
C ASP A 131 -10.10 -0.74 -21.89
N GLY A 132 -9.04 -1.51 -21.62
CA GLY A 132 -8.73 -2.74 -22.34
C GLY A 132 -9.50 -3.99 -21.88
N LEU A 133 -10.39 -3.86 -20.89
CA LEU A 133 -11.21 -4.96 -20.38
C LEU A 133 -12.62 -4.90 -20.95
N SER A 134 -13.23 -6.06 -21.19
CA SER A 134 -14.63 -6.15 -21.62
C SER A 134 -15.60 -6.39 -20.46
N GLU A 135 -15.08 -6.91 -19.34
CA GLU A 135 -15.86 -7.31 -18.17
C GLU A 135 -15.59 -6.36 -17.00
N THR A 136 -16.57 -6.21 -16.12
CA THR A 136 -16.47 -5.36 -14.94
C THR A 136 -15.30 -5.73 -14.04
N ILE A 137 -14.52 -4.74 -13.63
CA ILE A 137 -13.47 -4.88 -12.62
C ILE A 137 -14.12 -5.08 -11.25
N ILE A 138 -13.68 -6.14 -10.56
CA ILE A 138 -14.20 -6.54 -9.24
C ILE A 138 -13.13 -6.50 -8.15
N ALA A 139 -11.85 -6.48 -8.51
CA ALA A 139 -10.75 -6.25 -7.57
C ALA A 139 -9.54 -5.63 -8.28
N VAL A 140 -8.83 -4.78 -7.55
CA VAL A 140 -7.63 -4.06 -8.01
C VAL A 140 -6.52 -4.25 -6.96
N GLY A 141 -5.29 -4.48 -7.40
CA GLY A 141 -4.12 -4.52 -6.52
C GLY A 141 -2.88 -3.92 -7.17
N LEU A 142 -2.13 -3.12 -6.40
CA LEU A 142 -0.81 -2.64 -6.78
C LEU A 142 0.26 -3.55 -6.18
N VAL A 143 1.22 -3.97 -7.00
CA VAL A 143 2.22 -4.98 -6.63
C VAL A 143 3.62 -4.53 -7.02
N LYS A 144 4.60 -4.78 -6.15
CA LYS A 144 6.02 -4.70 -6.54
C LYS A 144 6.42 -5.99 -7.28
N PRO A 145 6.97 -5.93 -8.50
CA PRO A 145 7.36 -7.13 -9.23
C PRO A 145 8.53 -7.84 -8.55
N LYS A 146 8.59 -9.17 -8.72
CA LYS A 146 9.78 -9.97 -8.40
C LYS A 146 11.00 -9.43 -9.16
N ALA A 147 12.11 -9.35 -8.45
CA ALA A 147 13.39 -8.92 -9.03
C ALA A 147 13.81 -9.81 -10.21
N GLY A 148 14.31 -9.19 -11.28
CA GLY A 148 14.88 -9.90 -12.44
C GLY A 148 13.87 -10.53 -13.40
N ILE A 149 12.56 -10.31 -13.23
CA ILE A 149 11.55 -10.84 -14.15
C ILE A 149 11.21 -9.88 -15.29
N PHE A 150 10.96 -8.61 -14.97
CA PHE A 150 10.57 -7.61 -15.95
C PHE A 150 11.71 -6.63 -16.22
N GLN A 151 11.53 -5.85 -17.28
CA GLN A 151 12.46 -4.78 -17.61
C GLN A 151 12.53 -3.74 -16.47
N PRO A 152 13.70 -3.10 -16.24
CA PRO A 152 13.89 -2.18 -15.11
C PRO A 152 12.93 -0.99 -15.04
N HIS A 153 12.27 -0.65 -16.15
CA HIS A 153 11.29 0.44 -16.19
C HIS A 153 9.92 0.03 -15.60
N VAL A 154 9.60 -1.27 -15.52
CA VAL A 154 8.38 -1.78 -14.88
C VAL A 154 8.63 -1.86 -13.38
N ARG A 155 8.22 -0.82 -12.66
CA ARG A 155 8.48 -0.68 -11.22
C ARG A 155 7.36 -1.24 -10.36
N HIS A 156 6.15 -1.23 -10.90
CA HIS A 156 4.97 -1.80 -10.26
C HIS A 156 4.17 -2.60 -11.29
N LEU A 157 3.27 -3.44 -10.79
CA LEU A 157 2.28 -4.14 -11.56
C LEU A 157 0.90 -3.73 -11.05
N LEU A 158 -0.01 -3.47 -11.98
CA LEU A 158 -1.42 -3.32 -11.68
C LEU A 158 -2.11 -4.64 -11.98
N VAL A 159 -2.70 -5.25 -10.97
CA VAL A 159 -3.44 -6.51 -11.09
C VAL A 159 -4.92 -6.18 -11.03
N LEU A 160 -5.64 -6.49 -12.10
CA LEU A 160 -7.07 -6.32 -12.23
C LEU A 160 -7.72 -7.69 -12.28
N ALA A 161 -8.79 -7.89 -11.51
CA ALA A 161 -9.62 -9.09 -11.64
C ALA A 161 -11.01 -8.69 -12.14
N THR A 162 -11.50 -9.44 -13.11
CA THR A 162 -12.90 -9.45 -13.57
C THR A 162 -13.54 -10.77 -13.14
N PRO A 163 -14.84 -11.03 -13.42
CA PRO A 163 -15.43 -12.34 -13.19
C PRO A 163 -14.75 -13.47 -13.97
N VAL A 164 -14.11 -13.16 -15.11
CA VAL A 164 -13.59 -14.15 -16.05
C VAL A 164 -12.06 -14.24 -16.02
N ASP A 165 -11.37 -13.11 -15.92
CA ASP A 165 -9.92 -13.03 -16.08
C ASP A 165 -9.23 -12.22 -14.98
N ILE A 166 -7.98 -12.55 -14.73
CA ILE A 166 -7.01 -11.78 -13.96
C ILE A 166 -6.00 -11.21 -14.96
N VAL A 167 -5.96 -9.90 -15.08
CA VAL A 167 -5.12 -9.15 -16.02
C VAL A 167 -4.03 -8.43 -15.25
N ILE A 168 -2.77 -8.58 -15.69
CA ILE A 168 -1.60 -7.95 -15.07
C ILE A 168 -0.99 -6.96 -16.06
N LEU A 169 -0.96 -5.69 -15.69
CA LEU A 169 -0.39 -4.59 -16.47
C LEU A 169 0.90 -4.11 -15.83
N GLY A 170 1.84 -3.66 -16.66
CA GLY A 170 3.05 -3.01 -16.17
C GLY A 170 2.80 -1.53 -15.89
N LEU A 171 3.35 -1.04 -14.77
CA LEU A 171 3.36 0.36 -14.42
C LEU A 171 4.79 0.91 -14.42
N HIS A 172 4.97 1.95 -15.21
CA HIS A 172 6.15 2.79 -15.18
C HIS A 172 5.86 4.04 -14.36
N CYS A 173 6.64 4.27 -13.30
CA CYS A 173 6.60 5.51 -12.55
C CYS A 173 7.97 6.17 -12.68
N SER A 174 8.03 7.31 -13.37
CA SER A 174 9.22 8.15 -13.42
C SER A 174 9.59 8.55 -11.99
N ASN A 175 10.89 8.60 -11.66
CA ASN A 175 11.31 8.95 -10.30
C ASN A 175 10.82 10.35 -9.96
N ILE A 176 9.93 10.46 -8.97
CA ILE A 176 9.75 11.68 -8.18
C ILE A 176 11.09 11.85 -7.45
N GLN A 177 12.00 12.66 -7.98
CA GLN A 177 13.24 12.96 -7.27
C GLN A 177 12.87 13.64 -5.95
N SER A 178 13.08 12.93 -4.84
CA SER A 178 13.18 13.50 -3.50
C SER A 178 14.46 14.34 -3.45
N GLY A 179 14.41 15.52 -4.07
CA GLY A 179 15.51 16.46 -4.16
C GLY A 179 14.99 17.85 -3.86
N THR A 180 15.38 18.38 -2.71
CA THR A 180 15.20 19.78 -2.33
C THR A 180 15.74 20.69 -3.44
N GLY A 181 14.86 21.48 -4.08
CA GLY A 181 15.24 22.70 -4.78
C GLY A 181 15.59 22.59 -6.27
N SER A 182 14.66 22.17 -7.13
CA SER A 182 14.70 22.58 -8.53
C SER A 182 13.39 23.25 -8.94
N LEU A 183 13.45 24.58 -9.09
CA LEU A 183 12.43 25.40 -9.72
C LEU A 183 12.41 25.11 -11.23
N ASN A 184 11.89 23.96 -11.63
CA ASN A 184 11.59 23.64 -13.02
C ASN A 184 10.29 22.83 -13.07
N ASP A 185 9.20 23.56 -13.23
CA ASP A 185 7.79 23.17 -13.13
C ASP A 185 7.31 22.32 -14.33
N SER A 186 8.12 21.40 -14.84
CA SER A 186 7.80 20.65 -16.08
C SER A 186 8.34 19.21 -16.16
N MET A 187 8.88 18.67 -15.07
CA MET A 187 9.29 17.26 -15.01
C MET A 187 8.67 16.59 -13.78
N SER A 188 7.36 16.79 -13.59
CA SER A 188 6.59 15.92 -12.70
C SER A 188 6.66 14.52 -13.30
N GLY A 189 7.31 13.60 -12.60
CA GLY A 189 7.51 12.24 -13.09
C GLY A 189 6.17 11.59 -13.39
N GLY A 190 5.83 11.47 -14.68
CA GLY A 190 4.58 10.87 -15.12
C GLY A 190 4.52 9.38 -14.81
N MET A 191 3.33 8.92 -14.45
CA MET A 191 2.97 7.52 -14.42
C MET A 191 2.47 7.12 -15.80
N GLN A 192 3.02 6.04 -16.34
CA GLN A 192 2.56 5.44 -17.57
C GLN A 192 2.18 3.99 -17.32
N LEU A 193 0.94 3.66 -17.65
CA LEU A 193 0.47 2.29 -17.73
C LEU A 193 0.86 1.72 -19.10
N LEU A 194 1.39 0.50 -19.13
CA LEU A 194 1.64 -0.18 -20.39
C LEU A 194 0.30 -0.59 -21.02
N PRO A 195 0.09 -0.35 -22.33
CA PRO A 195 -1.19 -0.61 -22.98
C PRO A 195 -1.49 -2.10 -23.09
N ASP A 196 -0.45 -2.93 -23.26
CA ASP A 196 -0.61 -4.37 -23.42
C ASP A 196 -0.46 -5.09 -22.07
N PRO A 197 -1.41 -5.98 -21.71
CA PRO A 197 -1.26 -6.89 -20.58
C PRO A 197 0.03 -7.70 -20.66
N LEU A 198 0.77 -7.72 -19.56
CA LEU A 198 1.94 -8.58 -19.38
C LEU A 198 1.50 -10.05 -19.24
N TYR A 199 0.39 -10.29 -18.53
CA TYR A 199 -0.23 -11.60 -18.38
C TYR A 199 -1.75 -11.50 -18.29
N SER A 200 -2.43 -12.54 -18.75
CA SER A 200 -3.85 -12.79 -18.48
C SER A 200 -4.02 -14.24 -18.03
N LEU A 201 -4.83 -14.46 -17.00
CA LEU A 201 -5.11 -15.78 -16.42
C LEU A 201 -6.60 -15.93 -16.16
N PRO A 202 -7.21 -17.10 -16.41
CA PRO A 202 -8.60 -17.30 -16.08
C PRO A 202 -8.82 -17.31 -14.56
N THR A 203 -9.97 -16.77 -14.12
CA THR A 203 -10.44 -16.89 -12.73
C THR A 203 -10.99 -18.27 -12.42
N ASP A 204 -11.25 -19.10 -13.43
CA ASP A 204 -11.92 -20.40 -13.33
C ASP A 204 -13.26 -20.28 -12.59
N ASN A 205 -14.06 -19.26 -12.94
CA ASN A 205 -15.34 -18.91 -12.31
C ASN A 205 -15.25 -18.61 -10.80
N THR A 206 -14.04 -18.35 -10.29
CA THR A 206 -13.86 -17.92 -8.90
C THR A 206 -13.89 -16.42 -8.81
N TYR A 207 -14.89 -15.88 -8.13
CA TYR A 207 -14.99 -14.44 -7.90
C TYR A 207 -13.88 -13.98 -6.96
N ILE A 208 -12.94 -13.17 -7.45
CA ILE A 208 -11.80 -12.67 -6.67
C ILE A 208 -12.27 -11.46 -5.84
N LEU A 209 -12.05 -11.52 -4.52
CA LEU A 209 -12.50 -10.51 -3.56
C LEU A 209 -11.39 -9.56 -3.13
N ALA A 210 -10.15 -10.02 -3.11
CA ALA A 210 -9.01 -9.20 -2.69
C ALA A 210 -7.74 -9.65 -3.39
N ILE A 211 -6.84 -8.69 -3.58
CA ILE A 211 -5.52 -8.89 -4.16
C ILE A 211 -4.51 -8.28 -3.20
N THR A 212 -3.47 -9.02 -2.87
CA THR A 212 -2.37 -8.52 -2.05
C THR A 212 -1.03 -9.05 -2.56
N SER A 213 0.06 -8.49 -2.04
CA SER A 213 1.40 -8.94 -2.37
C SER A 213 2.34 -8.89 -1.19
N THR A 214 3.43 -9.64 -1.31
CA THR A 214 4.56 -9.57 -0.38
C THR A 214 5.66 -8.70 -0.96
N ASP A 215 6.57 -8.22 -0.12
CA ASP A 215 7.68 -7.34 -0.55
C ASP A 215 8.63 -7.98 -1.58
N ASN A 216 8.66 -9.31 -1.63
CA ASN A 216 9.42 -10.06 -2.63
C ASN A 216 8.66 -10.31 -3.95
N GLY A 217 7.46 -9.73 -4.10
CA GLY A 217 6.67 -9.72 -5.33
C GLY A 217 5.80 -10.95 -5.59
N ARG A 218 5.49 -11.77 -4.57
CA ARG A 218 4.44 -12.79 -4.72
C ARG A 218 3.08 -12.11 -4.72
N ILE A 219 2.16 -12.60 -5.53
CA ILE A 219 0.81 -12.05 -5.69
C ILE A 219 -0.17 -13.07 -5.14
N PHE A 220 -1.00 -12.66 -4.19
CA PHE A 220 -2.04 -13.49 -3.60
C PHE A 220 -3.42 -12.95 -3.93
N LEU A 221 -4.36 -13.87 -4.15
CA LEU A 221 -5.75 -13.57 -4.42
C LEU A 221 -6.62 -14.30 -3.40
N ALA A 222 -7.63 -13.63 -2.86
CA ALA A 222 -8.66 -14.23 -2.04
C ALA A 222 -9.89 -14.51 -2.90
N GLY A 223 -10.27 -15.78 -3.02
CA GLY A 223 -11.50 -16.17 -3.73
C GLY A 223 -12.72 -16.14 -2.82
N LYS A 224 -13.89 -15.86 -3.39
CA LYS A 224 -15.19 -15.97 -2.69
C LYS A 224 -15.50 -17.39 -2.21
N ASP A 225 -14.82 -18.39 -2.77
CA ASP A 225 -14.87 -19.78 -2.34
C ASP A 225 -14.04 -20.07 -1.08
N GLY A 226 -13.51 -19.03 -0.41
CA GLY A 226 -12.69 -19.14 0.80
C GLY A 226 -11.28 -19.63 0.54
N CYS A 227 -10.86 -19.79 -0.72
CA CYS A 227 -9.53 -20.25 -1.06
C CYS A 227 -8.53 -19.10 -1.21
N LEU A 228 -7.29 -19.38 -0.81
CA LEU A 228 -6.11 -18.57 -1.08
C LEU A 228 -5.47 -19.05 -2.38
N TYR A 229 -5.30 -18.12 -3.32
CA TYR A 229 -4.62 -18.36 -4.58
C TYR A 229 -3.33 -17.55 -4.66
N GLU A 230 -2.35 -18.03 -5.43
CA GLU A 230 -1.14 -17.30 -5.80
C GLU A 230 -1.03 -17.21 -7.31
N VAL A 231 -0.72 -16.01 -7.83
CA VAL A 231 -0.26 -15.85 -9.20
C VAL A 231 1.25 -16.00 -9.22
N ALA A 232 1.70 -17.16 -9.71
CA ALA A 232 3.11 -17.47 -9.86
C ALA A 232 3.57 -17.13 -11.27
N TYR A 233 4.50 -16.18 -11.38
CA TYR A 233 5.08 -15.73 -12.64
C TYR A 233 6.62 -15.80 -12.62
N GLN A 234 7.22 -15.98 -13.79
CA GLN A 234 8.66 -16.19 -14.02
C GLN A 234 9.11 -15.58 -15.36
N ALA A 235 10.41 -15.30 -15.50
CA ALA A 235 10.97 -14.65 -16.69
C ALA A 235 10.85 -15.52 -17.96
N GLU A 236 11.31 -16.77 -17.88
CA GLU A 236 11.39 -17.70 -19.00
C GLU A 236 10.34 -18.81 -18.90
N ALA A 237 9.81 -19.25 -20.04
CA ALA A 237 9.00 -20.45 -20.11
C ALA A 237 9.92 -21.68 -20.05
N GLY A 238 9.62 -22.64 -19.18
CA GLY A 238 10.26 -23.95 -19.23
C GLY A 238 9.52 -24.87 -20.19
N TRP A 239 10.15 -25.95 -20.65
CA TRP A 239 9.52 -26.97 -21.51
C TRP A 239 8.19 -27.52 -20.93
N PHE A 240 8.08 -27.53 -19.58
CA PHE A 240 6.89 -27.98 -18.84
C PHE A 240 6.29 -26.89 -17.94
N SER A 241 6.72 -25.63 -18.06
CA SER A 241 6.30 -24.55 -17.14
C SER A 241 5.92 -23.28 -17.89
N GLN A 242 4.66 -22.87 -17.71
CA GLN A 242 4.14 -21.60 -18.19
C GLN A 242 4.86 -20.42 -17.51
N ARG A 243 4.93 -19.27 -18.19
CA ARG A 243 5.51 -18.02 -17.64
C ARG A 243 4.68 -17.44 -16.50
N CYS A 244 3.39 -17.74 -16.48
CA CYS A 244 2.45 -17.29 -15.47
C CYS A 244 1.38 -18.36 -15.23
N ARG A 245 1.04 -18.64 -13.98
CA ARG A 245 -0.03 -19.58 -13.61
C ARG A 245 -0.68 -19.20 -12.29
N LYS A 246 -1.95 -19.58 -12.12
CA LYS A 246 -2.68 -19.49 -10.86
C LYS A 246 -2.53 -20.79 -10.07
N ILE A 247 -2.17 -20.70 -8.80
CA ILE A 247 -1.98 -21.84 -7.88
C ILE A 247 -3.01 -21.70 -6.76
N ASN A 248 -3.74 -22.76 -6.43
CA ASN A 248 -4.60 -22.80 -5.24
C ASN A 248 -3.80 -23.40 -4.08
N HIS A 249 -3.65 -22.66 -2.98
CA HIS A 249 -2.93 -23.10 -1.77
C HIS A 249 -3.84 -23.70 -0.70
N SER A 250 -5.16 -23.52 -0.80
CA SER A 250 -6.14 -24.04 0.16
C SER A 250 -6.61 -25.47 -0.16
N LYS A 251 -6.57 -25.87 -1.43
CA LYS A 251 -6.96 -27.21 -1.88
C LYS A 251 -5.72 -28.07 -2.08
N SER A 252 -5.63 -29.15 -1.30
CA SER A 252 -4.61 -30.18 -1.54
C SER A 252 -4.89 -30.88 -2.88
N ALA A 253 -3.86 -31.37 -3.58
CA ALA A 253 -3.98 -31.95 -4.92
C ALA A 253 -5.01 -33.11 -5.04
N LEU A 254 -5.44 -33.69 -3.92
CA LEU A 254 -6.41 -34.78 -3.83
C LEU A 254 -7.78 -34.37 -3.24
N SER A 255 -8.04 -33.08 -3.00
CA SER A 255 -9.29 -32.63 -2.36
C SER A 255 -10.55 -32.94 -3.18
N PHE A 256 -10.40 -33.14 -4.49
CA PHE A 256 -11.49 -33.57 -5.39
C PHE A 256 -11.93 -35.02 -5.18
N LEU A 257 -11.16 -35.83 -4.44
CA LEU A 257 -11.48 -37.23 -4.17
C LEU A 257 -12.25 -37.43 -2.85
N ILE A 258 -12.46 -36.36 -2.08
CA ILE A 258 -13.19 -36.43 -0.81
C ILE A 258 -14.65 -36.09 -1.09
N PRO A 259 -15.61 -37.00 -0.80
CA PRO A 259 -17.03 -36.74 -0.99
C PRO A 259 -17.47 -35.48 -0.24
N SER A 260 -18.32 -34.67 -0.88
CA SER A 260 -18.82 -33.38 -0.40
C SER A 260 -19.54 -33.44 0.96
N LEU A 261 -19.94 -34.63 1.44
CA LEU A 261 -20.55 -34.83 2.75
C LEU A 261 -19.61 -34.53 3.93
N LEU A 262 -18.28 -34.58 3.74
CA LEU A 262 -17.29 -34.35 4.80
C LEU A 262 -16.77 -32.90 4.87
N GLN A 263 -17.11 -32.05 3.89
CA GLN A 263 -16.75 -30.62 3.93
C GLN A 263 -17.66 -29.81 4.85
N PHE A 264 -18.87 -30.30 5.17
CA PHE A 264 -19.80 -29.62 6.07
C PHE A 264 -19.41 -29.72 7.55
N THR A 265 -18.59 -30.69 7.94
CA THR A 265 -18.25 -30.97 9.35
C THR A 265 -17.15 -30.09 9.96
N PHE A 266 -16.66 -29.07 9.26
CA PHE A 266 -15.72 -28.09 9.82
C PHE A 266 -16.30 -26.67 9.93
N SER A 267 -17.61 -26.53 9.72
CA SER A 267 -18.33 -25.25 9.74
C SER A 267 -19.26 -25.16 10.96
N GLU A 268 -18.84 -25.56 12.15
CA GLU A 268 -19.62 -25.28 13.36
C GLU A 268 -18.73 -25.02 14.58
N ASP A 269 -19.16 -24.00 15.33
CA ASP A 269 -18.79 -23.58 16.68
C ASP A 269 -17.58 -22.66 16.89
N GLY A 270 -17.81 -21.37 16.60
CA GLY A 270 -17.19 -20.25 17.28
C GLY A 270 -18.23 -19.30 17.89
N LYS A 271 -19.12 -19.81 18.75
CA LYS A 271 -19.86 -18.97 19.70
C LYS A 271 -19.14 -19.02 21.04
N TYR A 272 -18.44 -17.94 21.40
CA TYR A 272 -18.38 -17.37 22.75
C TYR A 272 -18.01 -15.89 22.64
#